data_AF-A0A418D022-F1
#
_entry.id   AF-A0A418D022-F1
#
_cell.length_a   1.000
_cell.length_b   1.000
_cell.length_c   1.000
_cell.angle_alpha   90.00
_cell.angle_beta   90.00
_cell.angle_gamma   90.00
#
_symmetry.space_group_name_H-M   'P 1'
#
loop_
_entity.id
_entity.type
_entity.pdbx_description
1 polymer ?
#
loop_
_entity_poly.entity_id
_entity_poly.type
_entity_poly.pdbx_seq_one_letter_code
_entity_poly.pdbx_strand_id
1 'polypeptide(L)'
;MGKRTRAVFYLRTRGGKDDLQVLLEALPNKKDSELMRHELAYVIGQFQDVDACPVLEAVLADVDDDCMVRHEAAEALGAIGDASSIDILERFSHDAALEVAETCALALRLVKYKHAGHDASEAADEMDRNPYYSVDPAPAMPKSKSTDELQAILLDTSRSMFDRYRAMFSLRNRNTKDAALPTQALASAFHDTSALFRHEIAYVMGQMANPVTVPALKEVLINEAEHRMVRHEAAEALGAIGTAECEDILKVYLKDAHQVVRESCEVALDIIDYWAQPQAQNATLRSWTSTAVAAGDEDGGGKPMVATFEFAFVTVLAHVLHFEFSSLSIINMSSALRKLIPLGNRVLIKKVEPVLKTAGGIYLPDSGKNSQTEGEVVAVGPGARNHEGSLIPLGVSVGDKVLLPEYGGSVLKLGEDEFHLYRDEEILGKFH
;
A
#
# COMPACT_ATOMS: atom_id res chain seq x y z
N MET A 1 18.53 1.63 5.05
CA MET A 1 17.51 0.60 5.32
C MET A 1 16.67 0.21 4.09
N GLY A 2 16.06 1.17 3.37
CA GLY A 2 15.04 0.92 2.32
C GLY A 2 15.31 -0.18 1.30
N LYS A 3 16.53 -0.29 0.71
CA LYS A 3 16.85 -1.37 -0.26
C LYS A 3 16.66 -2.78 0.31
N ARG A 4 17.03 -3.01 1.58
CA ARG A 4 16.87 -4.31 2.23
C ARG A 4 15.41 -4.60 2.53
N THR A 5 14.68 -3.61 3.04
CA THR A 5 13.23 -3.72 3.27
C THR A 5 12.50 -4.08 1.98
N ARG A 6 12.81 -3.39 0.86
CA ARG A 6 12.25 -3.74 -0.46
C ARG A 6 12.55 -5.18 -0.89
N ALA A 7 13.75 -5.68 -0.63
CA ALA A 7 14.11 -7.06 -0.94
C ALA A 7 13.28 -8.07 -0.13
N VAL A 8 13.06 -7.81 1.16
CA VAL A 8 12.22 -8.63 2.05
C VAL A 8 10.78 -8.73 1.50
N PHE A 9 10.16 -7.59 1.17
CA PHE A 9 8.82 -7.57 0.59
C PHE A 9 8.74 -8.15 -0.84
N TYR A 10 9.83 -8.10 -1.60
CA TYR A 10 9.92 -8.74 -2.91
C TYR A 10 9.90 -10.27 -2.81
N LEU A 11 10.62 -10.84 -1.83
CA LEU A 11 10.61 -12.28 -1.55
C LEU A 11 9.19 -12.76 -1.20
N ARG A 12 8.46 -12.01 -0.38
CA ARG A 12 7.03 -12.27 -0.11
C ARG A 12 6.19 -12.34 -1.38
N THR A 13 6.39 -11.39 -2.28
CA THR A 13 5.59 -11.28 -3.51
C THR A 13 5.82 -12.47 -4.45
N ARG A 14 7.03 -13.03 -4.47
CA ARG A 14 7.35 -14.25 -5.20
C ARG A 14 6.74 -15.48 -4.52
N GLY A 15 6.76 -15.53 -3.20
CA GLY A 15 6.04 -16.51 -2.39
C GLY A 15 6.54 -17.95 -2.49
N GLY A 16 7.72 -18.19 -3.07
CA GLY A 16 8.29 -19.53 -3.20
C GLY A 16 8.90 -20.03 -1.89
N LYS A 17 9.03 -21.36 -1.74
CA LYS A 17 9.71 -21.97 -0.58
C LYS A 17 11.15 -21.50 -0.42
N ASP A 18 11.87 -21.31 -1.52
CA ASP A 18 13.23 -20.75 -1.49
C ASP A 18 13.24 -19.30 -0.99
N ASP A 19 12.19 -18.52 -1.31
CA ASP A 19 12.06 -17.15 -0.84
C ASP A 19 11.80 -17.11 0.68
N LEU A 20 10.94 -18.02 1.19
CA LEU A 20 10.73 -18.21 2.62
C LEU A 20 12.02 -18.62 3.34
N GLN A 21 12.79 -19.56 2.78
CA GLN A 21 14.04 -20.04 3.38
C GLN A 21 15.05 -18.90 3.56
N VAL A 22 15.17 -18.00 2.58
CA VAL A 22 16.04 -16.81 2.69
C VAL A 22 15.62 -15.91 3.86
N LEU A 23 14.31 -15.72 4.06
CA LEU A 23 13.79 -14.92 5.16
C LEU A 23 14.03 -15.58 6.53
N LEU A 24 13.82 -16.89 6.62
CA LEU A 24 14.06 -17.69 7.82
C LEU A 24 15.55 -17.70 8.23
N GLU A 25 16.46 -17.69 7.27
CA GLU A 25 17.90 -17.55 7.54
C GLU A 25 18.29 -16.14 8.01
N ALA A 26 17.57 -15.11 7.56
CA ALA A 26 17.84 -13.73 7.92
C ALA A 26 17.32 -13.33 9.31
N LEU A 27 16.12 -13.80 9.70
CA LEU A 27 15.44 -13.38 10.94
C LEU A 27 16.28 -13.55 12.24
N PRO A 28 17.04 -14.65 12.43
CA PRO A 28 17.88 -14.83 13.62
C PRO A 28 19.11 -13.91 13.69
N ASN A 29 19.44 -13.14 12.64
CA ASN A 29 20.63 -12.30 12.60
C ASN A 29 20.51 -11.07 13.52
N LYS A 30 20.98 -11.19 14.76
CA LYS A 30 21.01 -10.11 15.78
C LYS A 30 21.86 -8.88 15.43
N LYS A 31 22.59 -8.89 14.30
CA LYS A 31 23.28 -7.68 13.81
C LYS A 31 22.34 -6.74 13.05
N ASP A 32 21.21 -7.25 12.59
CA ASP A 32 20.17 -6.42 11.98
C ASP A 32 19.38 -5.69 13.08
N SER A 33 18.83 -4.53 12.73
CA SER A 33 18.08 -3.71 13.68
C SER A 33 16.76 -4.35 14.09
N GLU A 34 16.18 -3.86 15.19
CA GLU A 34 14.84 -4.23 15.66
C GLU A 34 13.80 -4.08 14.54
N LEU A 35 13.85 -2.98 13.77
CA LEU A 35 12.94 -2.76 12.65
C LEU A 35 13.09 -3.83 11.55
N MET A 36 14.30 -4.10 11.09
CA MET A 36 14.51 -5.09 10.01
C MET A 36 14.02 -6.48 10.44
N ARG A 37 14.24 -6.86 11.69
CA ARG A 37 13.83 -8.17 12.20
C ARG A 37 12.33 -8.25 12.46
N HIS A 38 11.71 -7.15 12.87
CA HIS A 38 10.25 -6.98 12.88
C HIS A 38 9.68 -7.21 11.47
N GLU A 39 10.14 -6.47 10.47
CA GLU A 39 9.67 -6.63 9.07
C GLU A 39 9.84 -8.05 8.52
N LEU A 40 10.94 -8.71 8.87
CA LEU A 40 11.17 -10.11 8.50
C LEU A 40 10.12 -11.03 9.13
N ALA A 41 9.86 -10.91 10.44
CA ALA A 41 8.88 -11.72 11.14
C ALA A 41 7.47 -11.51 10.58
N TYR A 42 7.07 -10.26 10.34
CA TYR A 42 5.80 -9.90 9.73
C TYR A 42 5.65 -10.60 8.37
N VAL A 43 6.64 -10.41 7.49
CA VAL A 43 6.62 -10.96 6.14
C VAL A 43 6.58 -12.49 6.15
N ILE A 44 7.34 -13.14 7.03
CA ILE A 44 7.31 -14.60 7.21
C ILE A 44 5.91 -15.07 7.62
N GLY A 45 5.25 -14.38 8.55
CA GLY A 45 3.88 -14.68 8.97
C GLY A 45 2.88 -14.66 7.80
N GLN A 46 3.07 -13.75 6.84
CA GLN A 46 2.22 -13.65 5.66
C GLN A 46 2.39 -14.81 4.65
N PHE A 47 3.45 -15.61 4.73
CA PHE A 47 3.54 -16.85 3.94
C PHE A 47 2.55 -17.91 4.43
N GLN A 48 2.13 -17.83 5.70
CA GLN A 48 1.26 -18.81 6.35
C GLN A 48 1.77 -20.26 6.23
N ASP A 49 3.09 -20.46 6.11
CA ASP A 49 3.72 -21.77 5.97
C ASP A 49 4.17 -22.27 7.36
N VAL A 50 3.72 -23.47 7.74
CA VAL A 50 4.01 -24.10 9.02
C VAL A 50 5.52 -24.37 9.18
N ASP A 51 6.27 -24.51 8.07
CA ASP A 51 7.73 -24.69 8.10
C ASP A 51 8.45 -23.50 8.78
N ALA A 52 7.80 -22.33 8.89
CA ALA A 52 8.34 -21.15 9.56
C ALA A 52 8.23 -21.19 11.10
N CYS A 53 7.31 -21.97 11.68
CA CYS A 53 7.01 -21.94 13.11
C CYS A 53 8.25 -22.15 13.98
N PRO A 54 9.14 -23.13 13.75
CA PRO A 54 10.30 -23.35 14.61
C PRO A 54 11.23 -22.13 14.77
N VAL A 55 11.40 -21.33 13.72
CA VAL A 55 12.25 -20.12 13.77
C VAL A 55 11.53 -19.00 14.52
N LEU A 56 10.24 -18.78 14.25
CA LEU A 56 9.42 -17.78 14.94
C LEU A 56 9.30 -18.09 16.44
N GLU A 57 9.12 -19.36 16.79
CA GLU A 57 9.08 -19.81 18.18
C GLU A 57 10.42 -19.57 18.89
N ALA A 58 11.55 -19.80 18.21
CA ALA A 58 12.86 -19.51 18.76
C ALA A 58 13.07 -18.01 19.03
N VAL A 59 12.55 -17.14 18.15
CA VAL A 59 12.58 -15.68 18.34
C VAL A 59 11.69 -15.26 19.52
N LEU A 60 10.45 -15.76 19.58
CA LEU A 60 9.53 -15.47 20.69
C LEU A 60 10.11 -15.91 22.05
N ALA A 61 10.77 -17.08 22.07
CA ALA A 61 11.34 -17.67 23.27
C ALA A 61 12.60 -16.96 23.80
N ASP A 62 13.26 -16.14 22.98
CA ASP A 62 14.45 -15.40 23.37
C ASP A 62 14.08 -14.15 24.19
N VAL A 63 13.97 -14.32 25.50
CA VAL A 63 13.58 -13.25 26.45
C VAL A 63 14.59 -12.09 26.53
N ASP A 64 15.80 -12.29 26.03
CA ASP A 64 16.84 -11.25 25.96
C ASP A 64 16.73 -10.43 24.65
N ASP A 65 15.84 -10.83 23.73
CA ASP A 65 15.56 -10.10 22.50
C ASP A 65 14.62 -8.90 22.70
N ASP A 66 14.64 -7.99 21.73
CA ASP A 66 13.78 -6.82 21.76
C ASP A 66 12.29 -7.20 21.68
N CYS A 67 11.45 -6.60 22.53
CA CYS A 67 10.03 -6.90 22.59
C CYS A 67 9.29 -6.65 21.27
N MET A 68 9.77 -5.71 20.45
CA MET A 68 9.22 -5.40 19.13
C MET A 68 9.36 -6.59 18.17
N VAL A 69 10.53 -7.23 18.15
CA VAL A 69 10.74 -8.40 17.30
C VAL A 69 9.96 -9.62 17.81
N ARG A 70 9.86 -9.74 19.15
CA ARG A 70 9.17 -10.86 19.79
C ARG A 70 7.66 -10.82 19.62
N HIS A 71 7.01 -9.64 19.70
CA HIS A 71 5.57 -9.56 19.43
C HIS A 71 5.29 -9.91 17.97
N GLU A 72 6.12 -9.43 17.04
CA GLU A 72 5.89 -9.68 15.61
C GLU A 72 6.04 -11.18 15.28
N ALA A 73 6.98 -11.86 15.95
CA ALA A 73 7.07 -13.31 15.87
C ALA A 73 5.82 -14.01 16.42
N ALA A 74 5.25 -13.54 17.54
CA ALA A 74 4.00 -14.08 18.09
C ALA A 74 2.80 -13.83 17.17
N GLU A 75 2.73 -12.66 16.54
CA GLU A 75 1.70 -12.33 15.56
C GLU A 75 1.79 -13.22 14.33
N ALA A 76 3.00 -13.40 13.79
CA ALA A 76 3.28 -14.30 12.68
C ALA A 76 2.84 -15.75 12.98
N LEU A 77 3.09 -16.26 14.20
CA LEU A 77 2.58 -17.57 14.64
C LEU A 77 1.05 -17.62 14.65
N GLY A 78 0.38 -16.55 15.10
CA GLY A 78 -1.08 -16.42 15.01
C GLY A 78 -1.59 -16.41 13.56
N ALA A 79 -0.88 -15.70 12.68
CA ALA A 79 -1.18 -15.61 11.25
C ALA A 79 -1.04 -16.96 10.52
N ILE A 80 -0.02 -17.76 10.85
CA ILE A 80 0.12 -19.13 10.39
C ILE A 80 -1.01 -20.00 10.96
N GLY A 81 -1.26 -19.90 12.28
CA GLY A 81 -2.40 -20.56 12.91
C GLY A 81 -2.21 -22.05 13.19
N ASP A 82 -0.98 -22.56 13.22
CA ASP A 82 -0.71 -23.97 13.50
C ASP A 82 -0.91 -24.31 14.98
N ALA A 83 -1.40 -25.52 15.25
CA ALA A 83 -1.67 -25.96 16.63
C ALA A 83 -0.40 -26.21 17.45
N SER A 84 0.75 -26.47 16.79
CA SER A 84 2.03 -26.68 17.48
C SER A 84 2.48 -25.45 18.29
N SER A 85 2.09 -24.25 17.86
CA SER A 85 2.47 -23.00 18.52
C SER A 85 1.56 -22.61 19.70
N ILE A 86 0.53 -23.39 20.02
CA ILE A 86 -0.38 -23.10 21.15
C ILE A 86 0.37 -23.03 22.47
N ASP A 87 1.24 -23.99 22.75
CA ASP A 87 1.93 -24.10 24.05
C ASP A 87 2.86 -22.91 24.31
N ILE A 88 3.60 -22.47 23.29
CA ILE A 88 4.51 -21.32 23.40
C ILE A 88 3.76 -20.00 23.47
N LEU A 89 2.68 -19.83 22.69
CA LEU A 89 1.81 -18.65 22.79
C LEU A 89 1.14 -18.56 24.15
N GLU A 90 0.68 -19.68 24.72
CA GLU A 90 0.11 -19.70 26.07
C GLU A 90 1.18 -19.37 27.12
N ARG A 91 2.40 -19.93 27.00
CA ARG A 91 3.52 -19.61 27.90
C ARG A 91 3.85 -18.11 27.91
N PHE A 92 3.91 -17.48 26.74
CA PHE A 92 4.31 -16.07 26.61
C PHE A 92 3.14 -15.08 26.67
N SER A 93 1.89 -15.54 26.80
CA SER A 93 0.74 -14.68 27.12
C SER A 93 0.81 -13.98 28.49
N HIS A 94 1.82 -14.32 29.29
CA HIS A 94 2.13 -13.71 30.59
C HIS A 94 3.56 -13.12 30.62
N ASP A 95 4.12 -12.75 29.46
CA ASP A 95 5.45 -12.16 29.36
C ASP A 95 5.58 -10.85 30.16
N ALA A 96 6.81 -10.51 30.57
CA ALA A 96 7.08 -9.27 31.27
C ALA A 96 6.92 -8.03 30.37
N ALA A 97 7.18 -8.17 29.07
CA ALA A 97 6.85 -7.16 28.07
C ALA A 97 5.37 -7.28 27.71
N LEU A 98 4.60 -6.24 28.02
CA LEU A 98 3.15 -6.25 27.83
C LEU A 98 2.76 -6.45 26.36
N GLU A 99 3.52 -5.89 25.43
CA GLU A 99 3.25 -6.02 24.00
C GLU A 99 3.37 -7.48 23.54
N VAL A 100 4.37 -8.21 24.04
CA VAL A 100 4.52 -9.65 23.76
C VAL A 100 3.37 -10.44 24.39
N ALA A 101 3.04 -10.15 25.66
CA ALA A 101 1.97 -10.82 26.37
C ALA A 101 0.60 -10.65 25.68
N GLU A 102 0.27 -9.41 25.31
CA GLU A 102 -0.97 -9.06 24.63
C GLU A 102 -1.04 -9.70 23.24
N THR A 103 0.04 -9.65 22.44
CA THR A 103 0.08 -10.29 21.12
C THR A 103 -0.02 -11.81 21.22
N CYS A 104 0.66 -12.45 22.17
CA CYS A 104 0.54 -13.89 22.40
C CYS A 104 -0.90 -14.29 22.77
N ALA A 105 -1.58 -13.49 23.59
CA ALA A 105 -2.98 -13.73 23.94
C ALA A 105 -3.92 -13.59 22.72
N LEU A 106 -3.69 -12.60 21.86
CA LEU A 106 -4.41 -12.41 20.59
C LEU A 106 -4.17 -13.57 19.62
N ALA A 107 -2.89 -13.91 19.38
CA ALA A 107 -2.48 -15.01 18.50
C ALA A 107 -3.03 -16.35 18.97
N LEU A 108 -2.97 -16.65 20.28
CA LEU A 108 -3.55 -17.85 20.86
C LEU A 108 -5.06 -17.93 20.60
N ARG A 109 -5.77 -16.81 20.74
CA ARG A 109 -7.21 -16.74 20.46
C ARG A 109 -7.49 -16.89 18.97
N LEU A 110 -6.67 -16.34 18.08
CA LEU A 110 -6.78 -16.50 16.63
C LEU A 110 -6.53 -17.96 16.19
N VAL A 111 -5.50 -18.62 16.73
CA VAL A 111 -5.22 -20.04 16.49
C VAL A 111 -6.43 -20.88 16.94
N LYS A 112 -6.89 -20.69 18.18
CA LYS A 112 -8.09 -21.37 18.69
C LYS A 112 -9.32 -21.09 17.83
N TYR A 113 -9.50 -19.86 17.35
CA TYR A 113 -10.58 -19.49 16.44
C TYR A 113 -10.52 -20.26 15.11
N LYS A 114 -9.33 -20.38 14.50
CA LYS A 114 -9.11 -21.14 13.26
C LYS A 114 -9.37 -22.64 13.44
N HIS A 115 -8.98 -23.21 14.59
CA HIS A 115 -9.14 -24.65 14.88
C HIS A 115 -10.51 -25.03 15.45
N ALA A 116 -11.26 -24.09 16.03
CA ALA A 116 -12.62 -24.33 16.52
C ALA A 116 -13.61 -24.68 15.40
N GLY A 117 -13.19 -24.60 14.13
CA GLY A 117 -13.96 -25.02 12.97
C GLY A 117 -15.29 -24.31 12.90
N HIS A 118 -15.29 -23.00 12.66
CA HIS A 118 -16.47 -22.14 12.52
C HIS A 118 -17.69 -22.63 13.33
N ASP A 119 -17.84 -22.19 14.58
CA ASP A 119 -19.18 -22.19 15.17
C ASP A 119 -20.10 -21.48 14.17
N ALA A 120 -21.04 -22.26 13.61
CA ALA A 120 -21.92 -21.92 12.52
C ALA A 120 -22.98 -20.88 12.94
N SER A 121 -22.55 -19.73 13.42
CA SER A 121 -23.39 -18.57 13.72
C SER A 121 -23.00 -17.30 12.97
N GLU A 122 -21.80 -17.21 12.40
CA GLU A 122 -21.37 -16.07 11.60
C GLU A 122 -20.90 -16.57 10.22
N ALA A 123 -21.80 -16.54 9.24
CA ALA A 123 -21.46 -16.91 7.86
C ALA A 123 -20.44 -15.89 7.30
N ALA A 124 -19.45 -16.34 6.53
CA ALA A 124 -18.41 -15.48 5.97
C ALA A 124 -18.98 -14.30 5.13
N ASP A 125 -20.16 -14.48 4.52
CA ASP A 125 -20.86 -13.42 3.78
C ASP A 125 -21.46 -12.32 4.67
N GLU A 126 -21.68 -12.61 5.96
CA GLU A 126 -22.18 -11.67 6.96
C GLU A 126 -21.05 -10.87 7.62
N MET A 127 -19.80 -11.31 7.49
CA MET A 127 -18.63 -10.61 8.02
C MET A 127 -18.20 -9.46 7.13
N ASP A 128 -17.70 -8.37 7.72
CA ASP A 128 -17.12 -7.27 6.95
C ASP A 128 -15.91 -7.81 6.17
N ARG A 129 -15.90 -7.60 4.84
CA ARG A 129 -14.86 -8.19 3.99
C ARG A 129 -13.59 -7.39 4.18
N ASN A 130 -12.48 -8.06 4.50
CA ASN A 130 -11.17 -7.43 4.46
C ASN A 130 -10.83 -7.06 3.00
N PRO A 131 -10.79 -5.76 2.62
CA PRO A 131 -10.34 -5.37 1.28
C PRO A 131 -8.81 -5.39 1.17
N TYR A 132 -8.11 -5.60 2.28
CA TYR A 132 -6.67 -5.66 2.36
C TYR A 132 -6.23 -7.14 2.31
N TYR A 133 -5.19 -7.48 1.54
CA TYR A 133 -4.65 -8.85 1.51
C TYR A 133 -3.67 -9.10 2.67
N SER A 134 -4.06 -8.70 3.87
CA SER A 134 -3.38 -8.97 5.14
C SER A 134 -4.08 -10.10 5.90
N VAL A 135 -3.30 -10.89 6.63
CA VAL A 135 -3.84 -11.81 7.63
C VAL A 135 -4.01 -11.04 8.94
N ASP A 136 -5.24 -10.63 9.25
CA ASP A 136 -5.52 -9.83 10.44
C ASP A 136 -5.41 -10.67 11.74
N PRO A 137 -4.85 -10.11 12.84
CA PRO A 137 -4.81 -10.73 14.18
C PRO A 137 -6.17 -11.07 14.78
N ALA A 138 -7.25 -10.47 14.26
CA ALA A 138 -8.61 -10.84 14.60
C ALA A 138 -9.55 -10.69 13.38
N PRO A 139 -10.54 -11.58 13.21
CA PRO A 139 -11.54 -11.45 12.16
C PRO A 139 -12.42 -10.21 12.38
N ALA A 140 -12.80 -9.54 11.30
CA ALA A 140 -13.76 -8.43 11.37
C ALA A 140 -15.09 -8.85 12.03
N MET A 141 -15.81 -7.88 12.61
CA MET A 141 -17.18 -8.07 13.10
C MET A 141 -18.19 -8.19 11.95
N PRO A 142 -19.40 -8.72 12.23
CA PRO A 142 -20.50 -8.76 11.26
C PRO A 142 -20.83 -7.38 10.67
N LYS A 143 -21.16 -7.33 9.37
CA LYS A 143 -21.57 -6.14 8.61
C LYS A 143 -22.76 -5.40 9.22
N SER A 144 -23.60 -6.10 9.99
CA SER A 144 -24.77 -5.55 10.65
C SER A 144 -24.44 -4.53 11.74
N LYS A 145 -23.21 -4.54 12.29
CA LYS A 145 -22.76 -3.57 13.29
C LYS A 145 -22.64 -2.18 12.66
N SER A 146 -23.30 -1.18 13.23
CA SER A 146 -23.14 0.22 12.82
C SER A 146 -21.75 0.76 13.20
N THR A 147 -21.32 1.85 12.55
CA THR A 147 -20.04 2.50 12.87
C THR A 147 -19.99 2.98 14.32
N ASP A 148 -21.11 3.47 14.86
CA ASP A 148 -21.24 3.89 16.26
C ASP A 148 -21.08 2.72 17.24
N GLU A 149 -21.67 1.56 16.93
CA GLU A 149 -21.48 0.35 17.73
C GLU A 149 -20.03 -0.13 17.70
N LEU A 150 -19.38 -0.10 16.54
CA LEU A 150 -17.97 -0.47 16.42
C LEU A 150 -17.07 0.50 17.20
N GLN A 151 -17.33 1.80 17.13
CA GLN A 151 -16.61 2.79 17.92
C GLN A 151 -16.81 2.56 19.42
N ALA A 152 -18.03 2.27 19.86
CA ALA A 152 -18.30 1.96 21.26
C ALA A 152 -17.54 0.72 21.73
N ILE A 153 -17.40 -0.31 20.88
CA ILE A 153 -16.60 -1.51 21.19
C ILE A 153 -15.12 -1.19 21.21
N LEU A 154 -14.61 -0.44 20.23
CA LEU A 154 -13.20 -0.06 20.10
C LEU A 154 -12.70 0.67 21.35
N LEU A 155 -13.50 1.60 21.88
CA LEU A 155 -13.15 2.50 22.99
C LEU A 155 -13.46 1.92 24.38
N ASP A 156 -14.14 0.77 24.46
CA ASP A 156 -14.52 0.12 25.72
C ASP A 156 -13.36 -0.74 26.27
N THR A 157 -12.54 -0.15 27.13
CA THR A 157 -11.38 -0.81 27.76
C THR A 157 -11.75 -1.95 28.70
N SER A 158 -13.03 -2.16 29.01
CA SER A 158 -13.50 -3.33 29.77
C SER A 158 -13.69 -4.58 28.89
N ARG A 159 -13.68 -4.43 27.57
CA ARG A 159 -13.79 -5.55 26.61
C ARG A 159 -12.47 -6.24 26.37
N SER A 160 -12.56 -7.47 25.88
CA SER A 160 -11.37 -8.22 25.48
C SER A 160 -10.66 -7.55 24.31
N MET A 161 -9.32 -7.57 24.33
CA MET A 161 -8.47 -7.03 23.26
C MET A 161 -8.87 -7.56 21.89
N PHE A 162 -9.21 -8.86 21.83
CA PHE A 162 -9.68 -9.50 20.60
C PHE A 162 -10.95 -8.83 20.05
N ASP A 163 -11.99 -8.60 20.85
CA ASP A 163 -13.22 -7.95 20.37
C ASP A 163 -12.96 -6.51 19.91
N ARG A 164 -12.04 -5.81 20.59
CA ARG A 164 -11.64 -4.45 20.21
C ARG A 164 -10.88 -4.45 18.87
N TYR A 165 -10.01 -5.44 18.62
CA TYR A 165 -9.36 -5.67 17.32
C TYR A 165 -10.38 -6.00 16.22
N ARG A 166 -11.38 -6.86 16.50
CA ARG A 166 -12.45 -7.15 15.53
C ARG A 166 -13.18 -5.87 15.10
N ALA A 167 -13.45 -4.96 16.05
CA ALA A 167 -14.06 -3.67 15.75
C ALA A 167 -13.13 -2.73 14.98
N MET A 168 -11.85 -2.70 15.34
CA MET A 168 -10.80 -1.94 14.65
C MET A 168 -10.72 -2.31 13.17
N PHE A 169 -10.62 -3.61 12.85
CA PHE A 169 -10.55 -4.06 11.47
C PHE A 169 -11.85 -3.85 10.70
N SER A 170 -13.02 -3.94 11.35
CA SER A 170 -14.29 -3.53 10.71
C SER A 170 -14.32 -2.03 10.40
N LEU A 171 -13.80 -1.16 11.28
CA LEU A 171 -13.72 0.27 10.99
C LEU A 171 -12.75 0.57 9.85
N ARG A 172 -11.59 -0.10 9.83
CA ARG A 172 -10.62 -0.04 8.72
C ARG A 172 -11.26 -0.44 7.39
N ASN A 173 -12.02 -1.54 7.36
CA ASN A 173 -12.66 -2.05 6.14
C ASN A 173 -13.70 -1.08 5.55
N ARG A 174 -14.19 -0.12 6.34
CA ARG A 174 -15.16 0.92 5.93
C ARG A 174 -14.50 2.18 5.35
N ASN A 175 -13.23 2.09 4.97
CA ASN A 175 -12.49 3.16 4.32
C ASN A 175 -13.04 3.50 2.92
N THR A 176 -14.12 4.29 2.90
CA THR A 176 -14.80 4.77 1.70
C THR A 176 -14.67 6.30 1.55
N LYS A 177 -15.28 6.89 0.52
CA LYS A 177 -15.28 8.36 0.33
C LYS A 177 -15.96 9.13 1.47
N ASP A 178 -16.74 8.46 2.33
CA ASP A 178 -17.39 9.00 3.54
C ASP A 178 -16.72 8.46 4.83
N ALA A 179 -15.41 8.15 4.77
CA ALA A 179 -14.64 7.57 5.88
C ALA A 179 -14.37 8.54 7.05
N ALA A 180 -15.05 9.69 7.14
CA ALA A 180 -14.83 10.65 8.22
C ALA A 180 -15.14 10.02 9.60
N LEU A 181 -16.27 9.32 9.73
CA LEU A 181 -16.68 8.69 10.99
C LEU A 181 -15.77 7.50 11.39
N PRO A 182 -15.49 6.50 10.53
CA PRO A 182 -14.54 5.44 10.86
C PRO A 182 -13.14 5.95 11.20
N THR A 183 -12.63 6.93 10.43
CA THR A 183 -11.33 7.56 10.69
C THR A 183 -11.30 8.25 12.04
N GLN A 184 -12.35 9.00 12.40
CA GLN A 184 -12.45 9.67 13.70
C GLN A 184 -12.56 8.67 14.85
N ALA A 185 -13.28 7.56 14.66
CA ALA A 185 -13.37 6.49 15.65
C ALA A 185 -12.00 5.86 15.93
N LEU A 186 -11.24 5.55 14.87
CA LEU A 186 -9.87 5.04 15.00
C LEU A 186 -8.94 6.07 15.65
N ALA A 187 -9.00 7.34 15.26
CA ALA A 187 -8.15 8.39 15.86
C ALA A 187 -8.40 8.57 17.36
N SER A 188 -9.66 8.38 17.80
CA SER A 188 -10.02 8.50 19.22
C SER A 188 -9.35 7.42 20.09
N ALA A 189 -8.95 6.29 19.49
CA ALA A 189 -8.33 5.16 20.18
C ALA A 189 -6.83 5.33 20.51
N PHE A 190 -6.16 6.39 20.01
CA PHE A 190 -4.78 6.70 20.41
C PHE A 190 -4.63 7.10 21.89
N HIS A 191 -5.73 7.21 22.64
CA HIS A 191 -5.70 7.43 24.10
C HIS A 191 -5.76 6.13 24.91
N ASP A 192 -5.71 4.96 24.26
CA ASP A 192 -5.68 3.67 24.96
C ASP A 192 -4.41 3.51 25.81
N THR A 193 -4.46 2.67 26.84
CA THR A 193 -3.30 2.39 27.70
C THR A 193 -2.30 1.42 27.07
N SER A 194 -2.76 0.48 26.23
CA SER A 194 -1.91 -0.53 25.58
C SER A 194 -1.15 0.10 24.41
N ALA A 195 0.19 0.01 24.46
CA ALA A 195 1.04 0.43 23.36
C ALA A 195 0.81 -0.44 22.11
N LEU A 196 0.55 -1.74 22.28
CA LEU A 196 0.20 -2.64 21.19
C LEU A 196 -1.10 -2.20 20.50
N PHE A 197 -2.14 -1.83 21.28
CA PHE A 197 -3.40 -1.35 20.70
C PHE A 197 -3.20 -0.07 19.88
N ARG A 198 -2.44 0.89 20.42
CA ARG A 198 -2.16 2.15 19.73
C ARG A 198 -1.30 1.95 18.48
N HIS A 199 -0.34 1.03 18.54
CA HIS A 199 0.45 0.57 17.40
C HIS A 199 -0.48 0.07 16.29
N GLU A 200 -1.39 -0.84 16.61
CA GLU A 200 -2.34 -1.38 15.62
C GLU A 200 -3.24 -0.30 15.01
N ILE A 201 -3.67 0.70 15.80
CA ILE A 201 -4.42 1.84 15.27
C ILE A 201 -3.61 2.60 14.20
N ALA A 202 -2.32 2.83 14.44
CA ALA A 202 -1.46 3.46 13.44
C ALA A 202 -1.29 2.58 12.20
N TYR A 203 -1.11 1.26 12.38
CA TYR A 203 -1.01 0.28 11.30
C TYR A 203 -2.24 0.32 10.38
N VAL A 204 -3.45 0.20 10.96
CA VAL A 204 -4.68 0.22 10.15
C VAL A 204 -4.91 1.58 9.49
N MET A 205 -4.51 2.69 10.11
CA MET A 205 -4.55 4.01 9.48
C MET A 205 -3.58 4.13 8.31
N GLY A 206 -2.40 3.53 8.44
CA GLY A 206 -1.48 3.31 7.34
C GLY A 206 -2.18 2.56 6.22
N GLN A 207 -2.79 1.40 6.51
CA GLN A 207 -3.47 0.57 5.51
C GLN A 207 -4.57 1.34 4.76
N MET A 208 -5.29 2.20 5.48
CA MET A 208 -6.31 3.07 4.88
C MET A 208 -5.74 4.08 3.88
N ALA A 209 -4.47 4.48 4.02
CA ALA A 209 -3.78 5.50 3.21
C ALA A 209 -4.63 6.78 3.02
N ASN A 210 -5.41 7.13 4.03
CA ASN A 210 -6.40 8.20 3.96
C ASN A 210 -5.80 9.49 4.53
N PRO A 211 -5.64 10.58 3.75
CA PRO A 211 -5.04 11.81 4.24
C PRO A 211 -5.74 12.45 5.45
N VAL A 212 -6.99 12.08 5.74
CA VAL A 212 -7.72 12.54 6.93
C VAL A 212 -7.06 12.04 8.24
N THR A 213 -6.30 10.95 8.21
CA THR A 213 -5.60 10.40 9.39
C THR A 213 -4.29 11.13 9.71
N VAL A 214 -3.74 11.92 8.77
CA VAL A 214 -2.42 12.56 8.91
C VAL A 214 -2.28 13.38 10.20
N PRO A 215 -3.26 14.22 10.61
CA PRO A 215 -3.13 14.98 11.85
C PRO A 215 -2.94 14.08 13.09
N ALA A 216 -3.68 12.97 13.19
CA ALA A 216 -3.60 12.05 14.32
C ALA A 216 -2.24 11.31 14.35
N LEU A 217 -1.81 10.78 13.20
CA LEU A 217 -0.51 10.09 13.08
C LEU A 217 0.67 11.03 13.38
N LYS A 218 0.55 12.30 12.98
CA LYS A 218 1.54 13.34 13.26
C LYS A 218 1.64 13.65 14.76
N GLU A 219 0.52 13.73 15.47
CA GLU A 219 0.50 13.91 16.93
C GLU A 219 1.23 12.76 17.64
N VAL A 220 1.00 11.52 17.19
CA VAL A 220 1.69 10.32 17.71
C VAL A 220 3.20 10.39 17.47
N LEU A 221 3.63 10.67 16.23
CA LEU A 221 5.07 10.73 15.90
C LEU A 221 5.80 11.84 16.68
N ILE A 222 5.14 13.00 16.90
CA ILE A 222 5.75 14.14 17.58
C ILE A 222 5.86 13.94 19.10
N ASN A 223 4.99 13.12 19.68
CA ASN A 223 4.96 12.90 21.13
C ASN A 223 6.16 12.08 21.60
N GLU A 224 7.18 12.72 22.15
CA GLU A 224 8.36 12.05 22.72
C GLU A 224 8.05 11.16 23.93
N ALA A 225 6.90 11.33 24.57
CA ALA A 225 6.44 10.48 25.67
C ALA A 225 5.67 9.24 25.18
N GLU A 226 5.34 9.15 23.90
CA GLU A 226 4.72 7.98 23.30
C GLU A 226 5.74 6.83 23.15
N HIS A 227 5.26 5.60 23.27
CA HIS A 227 6.06 4.40 23.15
C HIS A 227 6.65 4.27 21.74
N ARG A 228 7.94 3.89 21.65
CA ARG A 228 8.68 3.81 20.37
C ARG A 228 8.01 2.92 19.32
N MET A 229 7.29 1.89 19.75
CA MET A 229 6.51 0.99 18.89
C MET A 229 5.43 1.77 18.12
N VAL A 230 4.63 2.54 18.84
CA VAL A 230 3.54 3.33 18.26
C VAL A 230 4.10 4.42 17.34
N ARG A 231 5.24 5.02 17.72
CA ARG A 231 5.90 6.08 16.95
C ARG A 231 6.50 5.57 15.63
N HIS A 232 7.08 4.37 15.59
CA HIS A 232 7.56 3.83 14.32
C HIS A 232 6.40 3.53 13.38
N GLU A 233 5.32 2.94 13.90
CA GLU A 233 4.16 2.59 13.08
C GLU A 233 3.48 3.84 12.53
N ALA A 234 3.42 4.92 13.33
CA ALA A 234 2.96 6.21 12.84
C ALA A 234 3.86 6.78 11.72
N ALA A 235 5.18 6.61 11.81
CA ALA A 235 6.09 7.03 10.75
C ALA A 235 5.88 6.24 9.45
N GLU A 236 5.69 4.92 9.54
CA GLU A 236 5.41 4.09 8.37
C GLU A 236 4.06 4.41 7.75
N ALA A 237 3.02 4.58 8.57
CA ALA A 237 1.69 5.02 8.15
C ALA A 237 1.72 6.40 7.45
N LEU A 238 2.53 7.34 7.93
CA LEU A 238 2.72 8.63 7.26
C LEU A 238 3.43 8.47 5.90
N GLY A 239 4.44 7.61 5.82
CA GLY A 239 5.13 7.27 4.57
C GLY A 239 4.21 6.70 3.51
N ALA A 240 3.34 5.80 3.96
CA ALA A 240 2.28 5.19 3.21
C ALA A 240 1.27 6.18 2.60
N ILE A 241 0.88 7.21 3.37
CA ILE A 241 -0.03 8.26 2.90
C ILE A 241 0.69 9.21 1.93
N GLY A 242 1.96 9.52 2.20
CA GLY A 242 2.85 10.19 1.24
C GLY A 242 2.44 11.61 0.81
N THR A 243 1.70 12.36 1.64
CA THR A 243 1.47 13.79 1.36
C THR A 243 2.76 14.61 1.59
N ALA A 244 2.81 15.84 1.06
CA ALA A 244 3.93 16.75 1.33
C ALA A 244 4.11 17.02 2.84
N GLU A 245 2.99 17.10 3.59
CA GLU A 245 3.05 17.23 5.05
C GLU A 245 3.66 15.99 5.72
N CYS A 246 3.36 14.78 5.22
CA CYS A 246 4.00 13.55 5.69
C CYS A 246 5.51 13.59 5.45
N GLU A 247 5.93 13.95 4.24
CA GLU A 247 7.34 14.02 3.87
C GLU A 247 8.11 15.01 4.77
N ASP A 248 7.54 16.19 5.01
CA ASP A 248 8.14 17.23 5.86
C ASP A 248 8.35 16.74 7.30
N ILE A 249 7.35 16.08 7.90
CA ILE A 249 7.49 15.60 9.28
C ILE A 249 8.45 14.42 9.39
N LEU A 250 8.45 13.49 8.43
CA LEU A 250 9.36 12.34 8.42
C LEU A 250 10.83 12.78 8.35
N LYS A 251 11.14 13.83 7.57
CA LYS A 251 12.49 14.41 7.51
C LYS A 251 12.98 14.95 8.85
N VAL A 252 12.08 15.46 9.69
CA VAL A 252 12.42 15.94 11.04
C VAL A 252 12.86 14.76 11.92
N TYR A 253 12.14 13.64 11.84
CA TYR A 253 12.35 12.47 12.72
C TYR A 253 13.38 11.45 12.21
N LEU A 254 14.07 11.74 11.10
CA LEU A 254 15.32 11.05 10.72
C LEU A 254 16.42 11.12 11.80
N LYS A 255 16.28 12.02 12.78
CA LYS A 255 17.22 12.21 13.90
C LYS A 255 16.62 11.86 15.26
N ASP A 256 15.52 11.12 15.28
CA ASP A 256 14.87 10.67 16.52
C ASP A 256 15.84 9.95 17.47
N ALA A 257 15.58 9.98 18.77
CA ALA A 257 16.40 9.28 19.75
C ALA A 257 16.36 7.75 19.56
N HIS A 258 15.19 7.20 19.20
CA HIS A 258 15.01 5.77 18.98
C HIS A 258 15.42 5.35 17.58
N GLN A 259 16.20 4.27 17.48
CA GLN A 259 16.68 3.75 16.20
C GLN A 259 15.53 3.31 15.29
N VAL A 260 14.56 2.55 15.82
CA VAL A 260 13.38 2.14 15.05
C VAL A 260 12.65 3.32 14.39
N VAL A 261 12.43 4.42 15.11
CA VAL A 261 11.71 5.58 14.58
C VAL A 261 12.49 6.25 13.44
N ARG A 262 13.82 6.40 13.60
CA ARG A 262 14.68 6.93 12.52
C ARG A 262 14.63 6.04 11.29
N GLU A 263 14.77 4.74 11.47
CA GLU A 263 14.79 3.77 10.37
C GLU A 263 13.43 3.68 9.66
N SER A 264 12.32 3.74 10.39
CA SER A 264 10.98 3.82 9.79
C SER A 264 10.78 5.11 9.02
N CYS A 265 11.29 6.25 9.49
CA CYS A 265 11.31 7.49 8.70
C CYS A 265 12.16 7.34 7.41
N GLU A 266 13.31 6.67 7.47
CA GLU A 266 14.12 6.39 6.28
C GLU A 266 13.38 5.51 5.27
N VAL A 267 12.71 4.46 5.74
CA VAL A 267 11.90 3.55 4.90
C VAL A 267 10.71 4.30 4.29
N ALA A 268 9.99 5.06 5.10
CA ALA A 268 8.85 5.89 4.69
C ALA A 268 9.23 6.90 3.60
N LEU A 269 10.35 7.61 3.75
CA LEU A 269 10.83 8.57 2.75
C LEU A 269 11.32 7.88 1.47
N ASP A 270 12.01 6.75 1.58
CA ASP A 270 12.43 5.94 0.42
C ASP A 270 11.21 5.45 -0.38
N ILE A 271 10.11 5.11 0.31
CA ILE A 271 8.82 4.79 -0.31
C ILE A 271 8.26 6.01 -1.07
N ILE A 272 8.18 7.17 -0.41
CA ILE A 272 7.68 8.41 -1.04
C ILE A 272 8.49 8.75 -2.30
N ASP A 273 9.82 8.72 -2.20
CA ASP A 273 10.74 8.99 -3.30
C ASP A 273 10.57 8.00 -4.45
N TYR A 274 10.41 6.71 -4.14
CA TYR A 274 10.21 5.66 -5.14
C TYR A 274 8.98 5.93 -6.00
N TRP A 275 7.87 6.34 -5.38
CA TRP A 275 6.62 6.67 -6.09
C TRP A 275 6.65 8.05 -6.75
N ALA A 276 7.53 8.95 -6.33
CA ALA A 276 7.71 10.28 -6.93
C ALA A 276 8.55 10.28 -8.22
N GLN A 277 9.39 9.26 -8.46
CA GLN A 277 10.28 9.21 -9.62
C GLN A 277 9.54 8.98 -10.95
N PRO A 278 9.85 9.75 -12.02
CA PRO A 278 9.41 9.41 -13.38
C PRO A 278 10.02 8.07 -13.78
N GLN A 279 9.18 7.12 -14.21
CA GLN A 279 9.55 5.72 -14.53
C GLN A 279 10.72 5.52 -15.54
N ALA A 280 11.23 6.58 -16.16
CA ALA A 280 12.35 6.56 -17.10
C ALA A 280 13.70 6.15 -16.48
N GLN A 281 13.92 6.30 -15.16
CA GLN A 281 15.18 5.91 -14.51
C GLN A 281 15.28 4.41 -14.16
N ASN A 282 14.20 3.64 -14.31
CA ASN A 282 14.22 2.18 -14.13
C ASN A 282 14.84 1.42 -15.33
N ALA A 283 15.26 2.12 -16.38
CA ALA A 283 15.87 1.53 -17.57
C ALA A 283 17.26 0.89 -17.31
N THR A 284 17.98 1.33 -16.27
CA THR A 284 19.30 0.79 -15.92
C THR A 284 19.25 -0.63 -15.34
N LEU A 285 18.09 -1.05 -14.81
CA LEU A 285 17.85 -2.45 -14.43
C LEU A 285 17.54 -3.35 -15.65
N ARG A 286 17.01 -2.78 -16.74
CA ARG A 286 16.75 -3.49 -18.00
C ARG A 286 18.03 -3.82 -18.78
N SER A 287 19.12 -3.08 -18.56
CA SER A 287 20.38 -3.37 -19.25
C SER A 287 21.09 -4.61 -18.70
N TRP A 288 20.85 -4.98 -17.43
CA TRP A 288 21.39 -6.19 -16.81
C TRP A 288 20.67 -7.46 -17.29
N THR A 289 19.38 -7.35 -17.63
CA THR A 289 18.58 -8.47 -18.17
C THR A 289 18.89 -8.73 -19.64
N SER A 290 19.25 -7.71 -20.42
CA SER A 290 19.60 -7.88 -21.84
C SER A 290 20.85 -8.73 -22.04
N THR A 291 21.78 -8.77 -21.08
CA THR A 291 23.02 -9.56 -21.20
C THR A 291 22.81 -11.03 -20.81
N ALA A 292 21.81 -11.33 -19.98
CA ALA A 292 21.49 -12.69 -19.55
C ALA A 292 20.65 -13.47 -20.57
N VAL A 293 19.82 -12.78 -21.38
CA VAL A 293 18.95 -13.41 -22.39
C VAL A 293 19.73 -13.88 -23.64
N ALA A 294 20.96 -13.40 -23.85
CA ALA A 294 21.78 -13.79 -25.01
C ALA A 294 22.49 -15.15 -24.86
N ALA A 295 22.34 -15.85 -23.72
CA ALA A 295 23.00 -17.12 -23.45
C ALA A 295 22.00 -18.16 -22.90
N GLY A 296 21.33 -18.90 -23.79
CA GLY A 296 20.57 -20.10 -23.42
C GLY A 296 19.38 -20.37 -24.33
N ASP A 297 19.63 -21.12 -25.41
CA ASP A 297 18.64 -21.64 -26.35
C ASP A 297 18.42 -23.14 -26.08
N GLU A 298 17.27 -23.65 -26.55
CA GLU A 298 16.95 -25.08 -26.82
C GLU A 298 16.70 -26.04 -25.62
N ASP A 299 15.43 -26.27 -25.25
CA ASP A 299 14.68 -27.52 -25.53
C ASP A 299 13.38 -27.64 -24.69
N GLY A 300 12.31 -28.11 -25.33
CA GLY A 300 11.12 -28.78 -24.75
C GLY A 300 10.29 -28.20 -23.59
N GLY A 301 9.16 -27.54 -23.92
CA GLY A 301 7.91 -27.71 -23.15
C GLY A 301 7.61 -26.78 -21.97
N GLY A 302 7.47 -25.48 -22.22
CA GLY A 302 6.87 -24.53 -21.28
C GLY A 302 6.33 -23.31 -22.03
N LYS A 303 5.09 -22.87 -21.72
CA LYS A 303 4.53 -21.64 -22.30
C LYS A 303 5.44 -20.44 -21.99
N PRO A 304 5.54 -19.44 -22.89
CA PRO A 304 6.59 -18.44 -22.85
C PRO A 304 6.48 -17.53 -21.62
N MET A 305 7.51 -17.59 -20.80
CA MET A 305 7.78 -16.81 -19.59
C MET A 305 8.32 -15.43 -19.96
N VAL A 306 7.56 -14.60 -20.70
CA VAL A 306 7.96 -13.23 -21.05
C VAL A 306 6.74 -12.32 -21.12
N ALA A 307 6.00 -12.22 -20.00
CA ALA A 307 4.94 -11.23 -19.79
C ALA A 307 4.78 -10.83 -18.30
N THR A 308 5.84 -10.99 -17.51
CA THR A 308 5.83 -10.78 -16.05
C THR A 308 6.75 -9.66 -15.59
N PHE A 309 7.35 -8.91 -16.53
CA PHE A 309 8.41 -7.94 -16.23
C PHE A 309 7.95 -6.49 -15.95
N GLU A 310 6.65 -6.18 -16.04
CA GLU A 310 6.08 -4.88 -15.64
C GLU A 310 5.00 -4.97 -14.55
N PHE A 311 4.58 -6.19 -14.17
CA PHE A 311 3.53 -6.41 -13.16
C PHE A 311 4.08 -6.67 -11.75
N ALA A 312 5.37 -6.99 -11.61
CA ALA A 312 5.98 -7.36 -10.33
C ALA A 312 6.43 -6.15 -9.47
N PHE A 313 6.11 -4.92 -9.87
CA PHE A 313 6.53 -3.70 -9.16
C PHE A 313 5.37 -2.77 -8.75
N VAL A 314 4.13 -3.08 -9.15
CA VAL A 314 2.91 -2.44 -8.62
C VAL A 314 2.69 -2.83 -7.14
N THR A 315 3.29 -3.94 -6.71
CA THR A 315 2.97 -4.68 -5.47
C THR A 315 3.74 -4.26 -4.22
N VAL A 316 4.83 -3.50 -4.34
CA VAL A 316 5.76 -3.25 -3.22
C VAL A 316 5.20 -2.24 -2.20
N LEU A 317 4.17 -1.46 -2.54
CA LEU A 317 3.31 -0.77 -1.57
C LEU A 317 1.83 -1.12 -1.69
N ALA A 318 1.37 -1.60 -2.86
CA ALA A 318 0.03 -2.18 -2.97
C ALA A 318 -0.11 -3.46 -2.14
N HIS A 319 0.92 -4.00 -1.49
CA HIS A 319 0.79 -5.07 -0.49
C HIS A 319 1.49 -4.77 0.85
N VAL A 320 2.05 -3.57 1.02
CA VAL A 320 2.24 -3.05 2.39
C VAL A 320 0.90 -2.49 2.88
N LEU A 321 0.01 -2.04 1.95
CA LEU A 321 -1.34 -1.50 2.26
C LEU A 321 -2.49 -1.82 1.27
N HIS A 322 -2.36 -2.82 0.39
CA HIS A 322 -3.48 -3.52 -0.29
C HIS A 322 -4.65 -2.67 -0.86
N PHE A 323 -4.37 -1.93 -1.94
CA PHE A 323 -5.35 -1.33 -2.85
C PHE A 323 -5.73 -2.29 -3.99
N GLU A 324 -7.03 -2.49 -4.27
CA GLU A 324 -7.51 -2.91 -5.60
C GLU A 324 -7.51 -1.72 -6.57
N PHE A 325 -6.60 -1.70 -7.55
CA PHE A 325 -6.72 -0.85 -8.74
C PHE A 325 -7.57 -1.56 -9.80
N SER A 326 -8.87 -1.65 -9.57
CA SER A 326 -9.82 -1.75 -10.67
C SER A 326 -10.06 -0.32 -11.16
N SER A 327 -9.51 0.01 -12.34
CA SER A 327 -9.65 1.27 -13.10
C SER A 327 -8.77 2.47 -12.70
N LEU A 328 -7.47 2.41 -13.00
CA LEU A 328 -6.69 3.59 -13.40
C LEU A 328 -5.47 3.15 -14.20
N SER A 329 -5.51 3.37 -15.50
CA SER A 329 -4.36 3.26 -16.39
C SER A 329 -3.30 4.29 -15.98
N ILE A 330 -2.07 3.84 -15.79
CA ILE A 330 -0.86 4.63 -15.54
C ILE A 330 -0.68 5.67 -16.67
N ILE A 331 -0.19 6.89 -16.37
CA ILE A 331 0.87 7.63 -17.10
C ILE A 331 1.21 8.97 -16.41
N ASN A 332 2.51 9.28 -16.41
CA ASN A 332 3.20 10.53 -16.04
C ASN A 332 2.41 11.83 -16.24
N MET A 333 2.33 12.72 -15.23
CA MET A 333 2.23 14.18 -15.45
C MET A 333 2.33 15.04 -14.17
N SER A 334 2.73 16.31 -14.35
CA SER A 334 3.02 17.31 -13.30
C SER A 334 1.82 17.62 -12.38
N SER A 335 2.12 18.08 -11.16
CA SER A 335 1.17 18.18 -10.03
C SER A 335 -0.08 19.05 -10.25
N ALA A 336 -0.09 19.92 -11.26
CA ALA A 336 -1.24 20.74 -11.63
C ALA A 336 -2.38 19.94 -12.28
N LEU A 337 -2.07 18.80 -12.93
CA LEU A 337 -3.02 17.96 -13.65
C LEU A 337 -3.82 17.00 -12.76
N ARG A 338 -3.39 16.79 -11.51
CA ARG A 338 -4.08 15.96 -10.51
C ARG A 338 -5.46 16.48 -10.09
N LYS A 339 -5.89 17.65 -10.56
CA LYS A 339 -7.11 18.33 -10.11
C LYS A 339 -8.33 18.17 -11.01
N LEU A 340 -8.20 17.58 -12.20
CA LEU A 340 -9.34 17.42 -13.12
C LEU A 340 -9.49 15.99 -13.62
N ILE A 341 -10.61 15.36 -13.25
CA ILE A 341 -11.03 14.06 -13.76
C ILE A 341 -12.14 14.30 -14.80
N PRO A 342 -11.90 14.04 -16.10
CA PRO A 342 -12.95 14.14 -17.11
C PRO A 342 -14.11 13.19 -16.80
N LEU A 343 -15.35 13.65 -16.98
CA LEU A 343 -16.56 12.84 -16.74
C LEU A 343 -17.20 12.39 -18.06
N GLY A 344 -17.77 11.18 -18.05
CA GLY A 344 -18.42 10.57 -19.22
C GLY A 344 -17.41 10.26 -20.33
N ASN A 345 -17.77 10.55 -21.57
CA ASN A 345 -16.93 10.35 -22.76
C ASN A 345 -15.99 11.52 -23.08
N ARG A 346 -15.50 12.23 -22.06
CA ARG A 346 -14.63 13.39 -22.24
C ARG A 346 -13.15 13.02 -22.13
N VAL A 347 -12.33 13.70 -22.91
CA VAL A 347 -10.89 13.49 -23.02
C VAL A 347 -10.19 14.83 -22.87
N LEU A 348 -9.27 14.92 -21.90
CA LEU A 348 -8.42 16.08 -21.67
C LEU A 348 -7.14 15.96 -22.48
N ILE A 349 -6.78 16.99 -23.23
CA ILE A 349 -5.71 16.98 -24.23
C ILE A 349 -4.82 18.21 -24.07
N LYS A 350 -3.50 18.02 -24.12
CA LYS A 350 -2.52 19.11 -24.26
C LYS A 350 -2.14 19.23 -25.72
N LYS A 351 -2.41 20.38 -26.34
CA LYS A 351 -2.04 20.60 -27.75
C LYS A 351 -0.53 20.69 -27.89
N VAL A 352 0.01 20.10 -28.95
CA VAL A 352 1.42 20.22 -29.29
C VAL A 352 1.61 21.57 -29.99
N GLU A 353 2.45 22.44 -29.43
CA GLU A 353 2.82 23.68 -30.12
C GLU A 353 3.64 23.35 -31.37
N PRO A 354 3.30 23.93 -32.54
CA PRO A 354 4.05 23.67 -33.75
C PRO A 354 5.49 24.18 -33.61
N VAL A 355 6.46 23.33 -33.97
CA VAL A 355 7.87 23.69 -33.93
C VAL A 355 8.16 24.73 -35.02
N LEU A 356 8.27 26.00 -34.63
CA LEU A 356 8.54 27.14 -35.53
C LEU A 356 9.99 27.20 -36.04
N LYS A 357 10.88 26.31 -35.58
CA LYS A 357 12.30 26.22 -35.96
C LYS A 357 12.69 24.82 -36.40
N THR A 358 13.18 24.70 -37.62
CA THR A 358 13.88 23.48 -38.05
C THR A 358 15.22 23.33 -37.31
N ALA A 359 15.76 22.11 -37.22
CA ALA A 359 17.05 21.83 -36.59
C ALA A 359 18.24 22.65 -37.17
N GLY A 360 18.06 23.29 -38.34
CA GLY A 360 19.01 24.21 -38.97
C GLY A 360 18.79 25.70 -38.70
N GLY A 361 17.88 26.10 -37.81
CA GLY A 361 17.71 27.49 -37.38
C GLY A 361 16.88 28.40 -38.30
N ILE A 362 16.23 27.84 -39.33
CA ILE A 362 15.39 28.61 -40.28
C ILE A 362 13.97 28.72 -39.71
N TYR A 363 13.46 29.96 -39.61
CA TYR A 363 12.06 30.27 -39.33
C TYR A 363 11.21 30.12 -40.59
N LEU A 364 10.14 29.34 -40.52
CA LEU A 364 9.18 29.18 -41.60
C LEU A 364 8.09 30.27 -41.50
N PRO A 365 7.75 31.00 -42.58
CA PRO A 365 6.67 31.99 -42.56
C PRO A 365 5.28 31.34 -42.45
N ASP A 366 4.37 32.00 -41.72
CA ASP A 366 3.01 31.53 -41.35
C ASP A 366 2.03 31.24 -42.51
N SER A 367 2.48 31.36 -43.75
CA SER A 367 1.61 31.32 -44.92
C SER A 367 1.41 29.88 -45.44
N GLY A 368 0.43 29.17 -44.88
CA GLY A 368 -0.31 28.15 -45.63
C GLY A 368 0.09 26.69 -45.44
N LYS A 369 0.55 26.28 -44.25
CA LYS A 369 0.52 24.86 -43.89
C LYS A 369 -0.74 24.60 -43.08
N ASN A 370 -1.60 23.70 -43.58
CA ASN A 370 -2.63 23.03 -42.78
C ASN A 370 -1.92 22.38 -41.59
N SER A 371 -1.83 23.14 -40.50
CA SER A 371 -1.30 22.70 -39.21
C SER A 371 -2.36 21.79 -38.64
N GLN A 372 -2.31 20.52 -39.01
CA GLN A 372 -3.04 19.48 -38.31
C GLN A 372 -2.78 19.70 -36.81
N THR A 373 -3.85 19.97 -36.07
CA THR A 373 -3.74 20.31 -34.66
C THR A 373 -3.55 19.00 -33.92
N GLU A 374 -2.31 18.65 -33.61
CA GLU A 374 -1.99 17.45 -32.85
C GLU A 374 -2.06 17.74 -31.34
N GLY A 375 -2.42 16.72 -30.58
CA GLY A 375 -2.43 16.80 -29.13
C GLY A 375 -2.06 15.48 -28.49
N GLU A 376 -1.65 15.55 -27.23
CA GLU A 376 -1.39 14.39 -26.38
C GLU A 376 -2.53 14.23 -25.38
N VAL A 377 -3.06 13.01 -25.27
CA VAL A 377 -4.14 12.69 -24.33
C VAL A 377 -3.57 12.64 -22.91
N VAL A 378 -4.11 13.49 -22.04
CA VAL A 378 -3.62 13.70 -20.68
C VAL A 378 -4.49 12.99 -19.64
N ALA A 379 -5.80 12.97 -19.85
CA ALA A 379 -6.74 12.28 -18.99
C ALA A 379 -7.97 11.87 -19.79
N VAL A 380 -8.60 10.77 -19.39
CA VAL A 380 -9.81 10.25 -20.03
C VAL A 380 -10.89 10.03 -18.99
N GLY A 381 -12.15 10.26 -19.38
CA GLY A 381 -13.29 9.90 -18.57
C GLY A 381 -13.62 8.41 -18.67
N PRO A 382 -14.57 7.91 -17.85
CA PRO A 382 -14.91 6.49 -17.82
C PRO A 382 -15.65 5.97 -19.07
N GLY A 383 -15.98 6.84 -20.03
CA GLY A 383 -16.81 6.51 -21.19
C GLY A 383 -18.28 6.87 -21.01
N ALA A 384 -19.03 6.86 -22.12
CA ALA A 384 -20.49 7.01 -22.08
C ALA A 384 -21.13 5.70 -21.59
N ARG A 385 -22.36 5.78 -21.05
CA ARG A 385 -23.14 4.57 -20.74
C ARG A 385 -24.11 4.26 -21.88
N ASN A 386 -24.21 2.99 -22.24
CA ASN A 386 -25.27 2.51 -23.12
C ASN A 386 -26.63 2.47 -22.39
N HIS A 387 -27.70 2.13 -23.11
CA HIS A 387 -29.06 2.05 -22.54
C HIS A 387 -29.21 0.99 -21.43
N GLU A 388 -28.28 0.06 -21.31
CA GLU A 388 -28.25 -1.01 -20.30
C GLU A 388 -27.38 -0.64 -19.09
N GLY A 389 -26.78 0.56 -19.10
CA GLY A 389 -25.94 1.07 -18.02
C GLY A 389 -24.47 0.64 -18.09
N SER A 390 -24.08 -0.15 -19.08
CA SER A 390 -22.69 -0.58 -19.32
C SER A 390 -21.86 0.54 -19.95
N LEU A 391 -20.58 0.62 -19.58
CA LEU A 391 -19.66 1.62 -20.12
C LEU A 391 -19.24 1.27 -21.55
N ILE A 392 -19.28 2.27 -22.42
CA ILE A 392 -18.75 2.22 -23.78
C ILE A 392 -17.27 2.64 -23.69
N PRO A 393 -16.31 1.75 -24.03
CA PRO A 393 -14.89 2.08 -24.01
C PRO A 393 -14.57 3.25 -24.95
N LEU A 394 -13.60 4.07 -24.54
CA LEU A 394 -13.10 5.18 -25.35
C LEU A 394 -12.18 4.70 -26.47
N GLY A 395 -12.14 5.42 -27.57
CA GLY A 395 -11.23 5.16 -28.69
C GLY A 395 -9.77 5.54 -28.42
N VAL A 396 -9.50 6.28 -27.34
CA VAL A 396 -8.17 6.79 -26.97
C VAL A 396 -7.84 6.51 -25.50
N SER A 397 -6.55 6.42 -25.21
CA SER A 397 -5.95 6.20 -23.88
C SER A 397 -4.99 7.34 -23.52
N VAL A 398 -4.70 7.50 -22.23
CA VAL A 398 -3.69 8.47 -21.76
C VAL A 398 -2.34 8.17 -22.44
N GLY A 399 -1.63 9.23 -22.85
CA GLY A 399 -0.37 9.16 -23.59
C GLY A 399 -0.54 9.04 -25.11
N ASP A 400 -1.75 8.83 -25.62
CA ASP A 400 -1.96 8.76 -27.07
C ASP A 400 -1.74 10.11 -27.74
N LYS A 401 -1.05 10.08 -28.90
CA LYS A 401 -1.00 11.22 -29.81
C LYS A 401 -2.19 11.17 -30.75
N VAL A 402 -2.95 12.25 -30.79
CA VAL A 402 -4.22 12.32 -31.50
C VAL A 402 -4.31 13.54 -32.41
N LEU A 403 -5.03 13.36 -33.50
CA LEU A 403 -5.36 14.41 -34.44
C LEU A 403 -6.67 15.08 -34.00
N LEU A 404 -6.63 16.40 -33.78
CA LEU A 404 -7.76 17.19 -33.35
C LEU A 404 -8.38 17.94 -34.53
N PRO A 405 -9.70 18.23 -34.47
CA PRO A 405 -10.33 19.13 -35.42
C PRO A 405 -9.78 20.55 -35.26
N GLU A 406 -9.81 21.32 -36.36
CA GLU A 406 -9.34 22.70 -36.41
C GLU A 406 -10.11 23.61 -35.42
N TYR A 407 -11.38 23.28 -35.18
CA TYR A 407 -12.27 23.98 -34.25
C TYR A 407 -12.97 22.96 -33.33
N GLY A 408 -13.22 23.35 -32.09
CA GLY A 408 -13.86 22.49 -31.09
C GLY A 408 -13.00 22.30 -29.83
N GLY A 409 -13.55 21.59 -28.85
CA GLY A 409 -12.95 21.41 -27.53
C GLY A 409 -13.12 22.65 -26.63
N SER A 410 -13.37 22.42 -25.35
CA SER A 410 -13.45 23.49 -24.35
C SER A 410 -12.07 23.78 -23.78
N VAL A 411 -11.64 25.04 -23.86
CA VAL A 411 -10.34 25.47 -23.29
C VAL A 411 -10.45 25.55 -21.78
N LEU A 412 -9.47 24.98 -21.08
CA LEU A 412 -9.37 24.99 -19.63
C LEU A 412 -7.95 25.34 -19.20
N LYS A 413 -7.80 26.36 -18.34
CA LYS A 413 -6.53 26.71 -17.73
C LYS A 413 -6.41 26.06 -16.36
N LEU A 414 -5.39 25.25 -16.15
CA LEU A 414 -5.10 24.58 -14.89
C LEU A 414 -3.70 24.98 -14.43
N GLY A 415 -3.63 25.97 -13.53
CA GLY A 415 -2.36 26.59 -13.15
C GLY A 415 -1.83 27.49 -14.27
N GLU A 416 -0.59 27.27 -14.69
CA GLU A 416 0.05 28.01 -15.80
C GLU A 416 -0.12 27.31 -17.16
N ASP A 417 -0.61 26.07 -17.18
CA ASP A 417 -0.81 25.27 -18.39
C ASP A 417 -2.23 25.42 -18.96
N GLU A 418 -2.34 25.44 -20.30
CA GLU A 418 -3.60 25.41 -21.04
C GLU A 418 -3.89 24.01 -21.59
N PHE A 419 -5.12 23.54 -21.39
CA PHE A 419 -5.61 22.25 -21.85
C PHE A 419 -6.90 22.40 -22.62
N HIS A 420 -7.24 21.37 -23.40
CA HIS A 420 -8.48 21.29 -24.14
C HIS A 420 -9.26 20.03 -23.76
N LEU A 421 -10.55 20.19 -23.49
CA LEU A 421 -11.46 19.09 -23.19
C LEU A 421 -12.32 18.80 -24.41
N TYR A 422 -12.14 17.62 -25.01
CA TYR A 422 -12.91 17.12 -26.14
C TYR A 422 -13.83 15.99 -25.72
N ARG A 423 -14.79 15.65 -26.56
CA ARG A 423 -15.43 14.34 -26.51
C ARG A 423 -14.63 13.35 -27.35
N ASP A 424 -14.65 12.08 -26.96
CA ASP A 424 -13.97 11.00 -27.68
C ASP A 424 -14.40 10.93 -29.17
N GLU A 425 -15.69 11.16 -29.44
CA GLU A 425 -16.26 11.20 -30.79
C GLU A 425 -15.80 12.38 -31.66
N GLU A 426 -15.21 13.42 -31.04
CA GLU A 426 -14.69 14.61 -31.74
C GLU A 426 -13.23 14.44 -32.19
N ILE A 427 -12.53 13.41 -31.69
CA ILE A 427 -11.13 13.14 -32.03
C ILE A 427 -11.06 12.48 -33.41
N LEU A 428 -10.28 13.07 -34.32
CA LEU A 428 -10.28 12.68 -35.74
C LEU A 428 -9.48 11.40 -36.03
N GLY A 429 -8.49 11.10 -35.19
CA GLY A 429 -7.64 9.92 -35.35
C GLY A 429 -6.53 9.84 -34.32
N LYS A 430 -5.88 8.68 -34.25
CA LYS A 430 -4.75 8.37 -33.38
C LYS A 430 -3.54 7.99 -34.24
N PHE A 431 -2.36 8.49 -33.89
CA PHE A 431 -1.09 8.14 -34.54
C PHE A 431 -0.53 6.83 -33.94
N HIS A 432 0.09 5.98 -34.77
CA HIS A 432 0.67 4.69 -34.36
C HIS A 432 2.20 4.75 -34.22
#